data_AF-A0A4V1VP27-F1
#
_entry.id   AF-A0A4V1VP27-F1
#
_cell.length_a   1.000
_cell.length_b   1.000
_cell.length_c   1.000
_cell.angle_alpha   90.00
_cell.angle_beta   90.00
_cell.angle_gamma   90.00
#
_symmetry.space_group_name_H-M   'P 1'
#
loop_
_entity.id
_entity.type
_entity.pdbx_description
1 polymer ?
#
loop_
_entity_poly.entity_id
_entity_poly.type
_entity_poly.pdbx_seq_one_letter_code
_entity_poly.pdbx_strand_id
1 'polypeptide(L)'
;MGGAAMSRRTVPDAAWCAVRFGVRRTSADVGVRRTSADACSDRRRAGLVAVSASISWRSETAHGLVAVRLDAVPEAAGSRPYPSGHGPCDLHLWVNPDAPGEADRVEYADVLVSRTPLPPRAALHRANELIARHPGCLVAAVPDSENGCVLGTRRGGGVVIPAWPEADGARCPAPPYAVASVVHAWLVAGEPLESLRSVRLRERDGRL
;
A
#
# COMPACT_ATOMS: atom_id res chain seq x y z
N MET A 1 -32.35 13.02 19.36
CA MET A 1 -31.57 11.87 18.85
C MET A 1 -30.71 12.35 17.69
N GLY A 2 -29.43 12.68 17.95
CA GLY A 2 -28.46 13.05 16.92
C GLY A 2 -27.42 11.94 16.81
N GLY A 3 -27.49 11.13 15.75
CA GLY A 3 -26.45 10.15 15.46
C GLY A 3 -25.22 10.87 14.93
N ALA A 4 -24.11 10.78 15.64
CA ALA A 4 -22.83 11.30 15.18
C ALA A 4 -22.39 10.50 13.94
N ALA A 5 -22.42 11.15 12.77
CA ALA A 5 -21.88 10.58 11.54
C ALA A 5 -20.36 10.40 11.72
N MET A 6 -19.88 9.16 11.72
CA MET A 6 -18.44 8.87 11.60
C MET A 6 -17.96 9.46 10.27
N SER A 7 -17.19 10.55 10.34
CA SER A 7 -16.54 11.16 9.19
C SER A 7 -15.61 10.13 8.54
N ARG A 8 -15.99 9.63 7.36
CA ARG A 8 -15.12 8.79 6.54
C ARG A 8 -13.92 9.65 6.16
N ARG A 9 -12.74 9.33 6.70
CA ARG A 9 -11.50 10.00 6.31
C ARG A 9 -11.28 9.75 4.82
N THR A 10 -11.30 10.82 4.03
CA THR A 10 -11.01 10.77 2.60
C THR A 10 -9.54 10.48 2.40
N VAL A 11 -9.22 9.49 1.58
CA VAL A 11 -7.84 9.20 1.18
C VAL A 11 -7.43 10.26 0.14
N PRO A 12 -6.27 10.94 0.28
CA PRO A 12 -5.83 11.97 -0.68
C PRO A 12 -5.48 11.37 -2.05
N ASP A 13 -5.65 12.10 -3.16
CA ASP A 13 -5.32 11.59 -4.51
C ASP A 13 -3.81 11.49 -4.78
N ALA A 14 -2.97 12.12 -3.96
CA ALA A 14 -1.54 11.89 -3.93
C ALA A 14 -1.04 11.91 -2.48
N ALA A 15 -0.12 11.02 -2.14
CA ALA A 15 0.50 10.99 -0.82
C ALA A 15 1.92 10.43 -0.88
N TRP A 16 2.75 10.92 0.03
CA TRP A 16 3.94 10.18 0.43
C TRP A 16 3.50 8.93 1.19
N CYS A 17 4.00 7.78 0.77
CA CYS A 17 3.77 6.52 1.43
C CYS A 17 5.06 6.04 2.10
N ALA A 18 4.96 5.68 3.36
CA ALA A 18 6.02 5.05 4.13
C ALA A 18 5.62 3.60 4.44
N VAL A 19 6.48 2.65 4.08
CA VAL A 19 6.27 1.22 4.27
C VAL A 19 7.40 0.63 5.11
N ARG A 20 7.03 0.02 6.24
CA ARG A 20 7.98 -0.60 7.17
C ARG A 20 7.62 -2.05 7.43
N PHE A 21 8.48 -2.95 6.98
CA PHE A 21 8.38 -4.37 7.32
C PHE A 21 8.74 -4.58 8.79
N GLY A 22 7.88 -5.28 9.53
CA GLY A 22 8.21 -5.81 10.85
C GLY A 22 9.22 -6.95 10.75
N VAL A 23 9.62 -7.48 11.90
CA VAL A 23 10.54 -8.63 11.98
C VAL A 23 9.97 -9.80 11.17
N ARG A 24 10.74 -10.26 10.16
CA ARG A 24 10.41 -11.43 9.35
C ARG A 24 10.39 -12.66 10.26
N ARG A 25 9.35 -13.47 10.17
CA ARG A 25 9.35 -14.81 10.76
C ARG A 25 9.49 -15.83 9.65
N THR A 26 10.47 -16.70 9.79
CA THR A 26 10.59 -17.87 8.91
C THR A 26 9.70 -18.98 9.43
N SER A 27 9.27 -19.89 8.56
CA SER A 27 8.48 -21.06 8.98
C SER A 27 9.22 -21.98 9.97
N ALA A 28 10.55 -21.84 10.10
CA ALA A 28 11.37 -22.58 11.05
C ALA A 28 11.36 -21.97 12.48
N ASP A 29 10.94 -20.72 12.65
CA ASP A 29 10.99 -19.98 13.94
C ASP A 29 9.73 -20.16 14.80
N VAL A 30 9.14 -21.36 14.82
CA VAL A 30 8.01 -21.68 15.71
C VAL A 30 8.54 -21.87 17.14
N GLY A 31 8.90 -20.78 17.82
CA GLY A 31 9.33 -20.85 19.22
C GLY A 31 9.78 -19.55 19.89
N VAL A 32 10.01 -18.44 19.17
CA VAL A 32 10.70 -17.27 19.74
C VAL A 32 9.76 -16.08 19.99
N ARG A 33 9.92 -15.46 21.18
CA ARG A 33 9.11 -14.39 21.79
C ARG A 33 8.86 -13.18 20.86
N ARG A 34 7.69 -12.56 21.05
CA ARG A 34 7.29 -11.27 20.45
C ARG A 34 8.29 -10.16 20.85
N THR A 35 9.03 -9.63 19.88
CA THR A 35 9.55 -8.26 20.00
C THR A 35 8.46 -7.29 19.56
N SER A 36 8.08 -6.41 20.47
CA SER A 36 7.08 -5.35 20.25
C SER A 36 7.47 -4.49 19.05
N ALA A 37 6.50 -4.26 18.15
CA ALA A 37 6.59 -3.30 17.06
C ALA A 37 6.17 -1.87 17.49
N ASP A 38 6.13 -1.59 18.80
CA ASP A 38 5.76 -0.27 19.33
C ASP A 38 6.98 0.63 19.45
N ALA A 39 7.22 1.42 18.41
CA ALA A 39 7.79 2.77 18.51
C ALA A 39 7.66 3.49 17.15
N CYS A 40 6.42 3.75 16.73
CA CYS A 40 6.15 4.82 15.75
C CYS A 40 4.87 5.55 16.15
N SER A 41 4.84 6.07 17.38
CA SER A 41 3.84 7.02 17.82
C SER A 41 4.23 8.43 17.36
N ASP A 42 3.63 8.81 16.23
CA ASP A 42 2.81 10.03 16.11
C ASP A 42 3.40 11.32 16.71
N ARG A 43 4.21 12.06 15.93
CA ARG A 43 4.19 13.53 16.01
C ARG A 43 3.12 14.05 15.06
N ARG A 44 1.96 14.40 15.62
CA ARG A 44 0.93 15.18 14.93
C ARG A 44 1.51 16.54 14.57
N ARG A 45 1.84 16.73 13.30
CA ARG A 45 1.90 18.08 12.74
C ARG A 45 0.47 18.54 12.50
N ALA A 46 0.17 19.75 12.98
CA ALA A 46 -1.15 20.35 12.89
C ALA A 46 -1.68 20.31 11.45
N GLY A 47 -2.85 19.69 11.27
CA GLY A 47 -3.71 19.89 10.09
C GLY A 47 -3.80 18.75 9.07
N LEU A 48 -2.79 17.88 8.92
CA LEU A 48 -2.84 16.81 7.91
C LEU A 48 -3.25 15.47 8.51
N VAL A 49 -4.29 14.85 7.93
CA VAL A 49 -4.82 13.56 8.37
C VAL A 49 -3.95 12.44 7.79
N ALA A 50 -2.99 11.96 8.57
CA ALA A 50 -2.27 10.73 8.22
C ALA A 50 -3.22 9.53 8.30
N VAL A 51 -3.16 8.67 7.28
CA VAL A 51 -3.84 7.37 7.25
C VAL A 51 -2.80 6.30 7.51
N SER A 52 -3.08 5.35 8.41
CA SER A 52 -2.16 4.23 8.67
C SER A 52 -2.92 2.92 8.70
N ALA A 53 -2.32 1.89 8.11
CA ALA A 53 -2.85 0.54 8.05
C ALA A 53 -1.76 -0.47 8.43
N SER A 54 -2.17 -1.53 9.12
CA SER A 54 -1.33 -2.71 9.34
C SER A 54 -1.73 -3.76 8.32
N ILE A 55 -0.77 -4.22 7.54
CA ILE A 55 -0.97 -5.18 6.46
C ILE A 55 -0.20 -6.45 6.83
N SER A 56 -0.82 -7.62 6.69
CA SER A 56 -0.11 -8.89 6.74
C SER A 56 0.36 -9.26 5.34
N TRP A 57 1.59 -9.73 5.22
CA TRP A 57 2.13 -10.24 3.97
C TRP A 57 2.61 -11.68 4.17
N ARG A 58 2.53 -12.47 3.09
CA ARG A 58 3.05 -13.82 3.04
C ARG A 58 3.83 -14.01 1.75
N SER A 59 4.98 -14.62 1.86
CA SER A 59 5.81 -15.10 0.76
C SER A 59 5.91 -16.63 0.80
N GLU A 60 6.67 -17.21 -0.12
CA GLU A 60 7.02 -18.63 -0.10
C GLU A 60 7.74 -19.07 1.18
N THR A 61 8.66 -18.26 1.68
CA THR A 61 9.60 -18.64 2.75
C THR A 61 9.34 -17.95 4.09
N ALA A 62 8.59 -16.85 4.06
CA ALA A 62 8.35 -16.02 5.24
C ALA A 62 6.96 -15.40 5.23
N HIS A 63 6.52 -14.97 6.40
CA HIS A 63 5.34 -14.12 6.54
C HIS A 63 5.61 -13.08 7.62
N GLY A 64 4.80 -12.03 7.64
CA GLY A 64 4.97 -10.99 8.62
C GLY A 64 3.91 -9.90 8.54
N LEU A 65 4.20 -8.82 9.24
CA LEU A 65 3.40 -7.61 9.23
C LEU A 65 4.21 -6.49 8.59
N VAL A 66 3.51 -5.57 7.95
CA VAL A 66 4.06 -4.35 7.38
C VAL A 66 3.12 -3.20 7.78
N ALA A 67 3.71 -2.12 8.27
CA ALA A 67 2.98 -0.88 8.55
C ALA A 67 3.05 0.01 7.30
N VAL A 68 1.88 0.45 6.84
CA VAL A 68 1.75 1.39 5.73
C VAL A 68 1.20 2.70 6.28
N ARG A 69 1.87 3.81 6.01
CA ARG A 69 1.44 5.14 6.40
C ARG A 69 1.38 6.03 5.16
N LEU A 70 0.27 6.75 5.01
CA LEU A 70 0.08 7.76 3.99
C LEU A 70 0.07 9.14 4.65
N ASP A 71 0.93 10.02 4.15
CA ASP A 71 1.00 11.42 4.51
C ASP A 71 0.68 12.25 3.27
N ALA A 72 -0.33 13.12 3.35
CA ALA A 72 -0.69 14.01 2.25
C ALA A 72 0.52 14.82 1.79
N VAL A 73 0.66 14.98 0.47
CA VAL A 73 1.74 15.79 -0.10
C VAL A 73 1.52 17.25 0.29
N PRO A 74 2.45 17.91 1.01
CA PRO A 74 2.30 19.32 1.33
C PRO A 74 2.33 20.15 0.04
N GLU A 75 1.44 21.13 -0.08
CA GLU A 75 1.42 22.06 -1.23
C GLU A 75 2.67 22.96 -1.28
N ALA A 76 3.31 23.21 -0.13
CA ALA A 76 4.49 24.05 -0.04
C ALA A 76 5.79 23.23 -0.12
N ALA A 77 6.62 23.54 -1.12
CA ALA A 77 7.98 23.06 -1.23
C ALA A 77 8.82 23.54 -0.03
N GLY A 78 9.34 22.62 0.78
CA GLY A 78 10.34 22.98 1.79
C GLY A 78 10.36 22.13 3.06
N SER A 79 9.29 21.39 3.36
CA SER A 79 9.31 20.48 4.51
C SER A 79 9.26 19.02 4.06
N ARG A 80 10.41 18.34 4.17
CA ARG A 80 10.48 16.88 4.09
C ARG A 80 9.65 16.27 5.24
N PRO A 81 8.57 15.52 4.97
CA PRO A 81 7.65 15.03 5.99
C PRO A 81 8.15 13.71 6.60
N TYR A 82 9.45 13.55 6.86
CA TYR A 82 9.98 12.24 7.23
C TYR A 82 10.02 12.03 8.74
N PRO A 83 9.40 10.97 9.27
CA PRO A 83 9.59 10.58 10.65
C PRO A 83 11.04 10.15 10.83
N SER A 84 11.78 10.87 11.67
CA SER A 84 13.07 10.44 12.19
C SER A 84 12.85 9.24 13.11
N GLY A 85 12.83 8.04 12.54
CA GLY A 85 12.70 6.77 13.27
C GLY A 85 13.72 5.77 12.72
N HIS A 86 14.52 5.19 13.61
CA HIS A 86 15.58 4.25 13.24
C HIS A 86 15.01 2.95 12.64
N GLY A 87 15.38 2.67 11.39
CA GLY A 87 15.13 1.42 10.66
C GLY A 87 14.91 1.67 9.17
N PRO A 88 15.20 0.67 8.29
CA PRO A 88 14.93 0.80 6.87
C PRO A 88 13.41 0.96 6.66
N CYS A 89 13.03 2.06 6.03
CA CYS A 89 11.67 2.35 5.61
C CYS A 89 11.73 2.61 4.11
N ASP A 90 10.91 1.90 3.35
CA ASP A 90 10.66 2.29 1.97
C ASP A 90 9.76 3.52 1.98
N LEU A 91 10.09 4.48 1.13
CA LEU A 91 9.44 5.77 1.08
C LEU A 91 9.33 6.18 -0.38
N HIS A 92 8.09 6.40 -0.80
CA HIS A 92 7.77 6.62 -2.20
C HIS A 92 6.56 7.52 -2.36
N LEU A 93 6.44 8.12 -3.54
CA LEU A 93 5.28 8.89 -3.93
C LEU A 93 4.27 7.97 -4.60
N TRP A 94 3.04 7.96 -4.08
CA TRP A 94 1.90 7.37 -4.74
C TRP A 94 0.94 8.45 -5.25
N VAL A 95 0.42 8.27 -6.47
CA VAL A 95 -0.56 9.17 -7.10
C VAL A 95 -1.73 8.40 -7.72
N ASN A 96 -2.93 8.98 -7.67
CA ASN A 96 -4.09 8.58 -8.46
C ASN A 96 -4.03 9.26 -9.84
N PRO A 97 -3.73 8.52 -10.92
CA PRO A 97 -3.57 9.11 -12.25
C PRO A 97 -4.88 9.62 -12.85
N ASP A 98 -6.03 9.24 -12.30
CA ASP A 98 -7.35 9.64 -12.79
C ASP A 98 -7.88 10.88 -12.05
N ALA A 99 -7.15 11.40 -11.06
CA ALA A 99 -7.55 12.59 -10.31
C ALA A 99 -7.24 13.87 -11.10
N PRO A 100 -8.18 14.83 -11.17
CA PRO A 100 -7.92 16.12 -11.80
C PRO A 100 -6.86 16.89 -10.99
N GLY A 101 -5.90 17.49 -11.70
CA GLY A 101 -4.86 18.34 -11.09
C GLY A 101 -3.60 17.61 -10.64
N GLU A 102 -3.48 16.29 -10.84
CA GLU A 102 -2.30 15.52 -10.44
C GLU A 102 -1.34 15.21 -11.60
N ALA A 103 -1.57 15.76 -12.80
CA ALA A 103 -0.80 15.45 -14.01
C ALA A 103 0.72 15.60 -13.82
N ASP A 104 1.15 16.71 -13.21
CA ASP A 104 2.57 16.97 -12.94
C ASP A 104 3.18 15.95 -11.96
N ARG A 105 2.39 15.44 -11.00
CA ARG A 105 2.88 14.48 -10.00
C ARG A 105 2.96 13.06 -10.53
N VAL A 106 2.11 12.71 -11.50
CA VAL A 106 2.09 11.38 -12.11
C VAL A 106 3.44 11.04 -12.76
N GLU A 107 4.15 12.02 -13.31
CA GLU A 107 5.48 11.81 -13.91
C GLU A 107 6.56 11.40 -12.90
N TYR A 108 6.41 11.80 -11.64
CA TYR A 108 7.35 11.54 -10.56
C TYR A 108 6.88 10.43 -9.60
N ALA A 109 5.71 9.84 -9.86
CA ALA A 109 5.15 8.83 -8.99
C ALA A 109 5.89 7.50 -9.15
N ASP A 110 6.36 6.95 -8.03
CA ASP A 110 6.90 5.59 -7.98
C ASP A 110 5.78 4.55 -8.07
N VAL A 111 4.58 4.92 -7.58
CA VAL A 111 3.39 4.08 -7.52
C VAL A 111 2.17 4.82 -8.08
N LEU A 112 1.47 4.21 -9.03
CA LEU A 112 0.21 4.74 -9.56
C LEU A 112 -0.96 3.86 -9.12
N VAL A 113 -2.04 4.44 -8.59
CA VAL A 113 -3.21 3.66 -8.16
C VAL A 113 -4.48 4.32 -8.68
N SER A 114 -5.13 3.67 -9.64
CA SER A 114 -6.48 4.06 -10.04
C SER A 114 -7.45 3.81 -8.90
N ARG A 115 -8.50 4.62 -8.81
CA ARG A 115 -9.59 4.43 -7.86
C ARG A 115 -10.84 3.83 -8.48
N THR A 116 -10.88 3.75 -9.80
CA THR A 116 -12.05 3.28 -10.55
C THR A 116 -11.95 1.76 -10.70
N PRO A 117 -12.87 0.98 -10.11
CA PRO A 117 -12.91 -0.45 -10.36
C PRO A 117 -13.23 -0.73 -11.83
N LEU A 118 -12.50 -1.66 -12.43
CA LEU A 118 -12.69 -2.10 -13.80
C LEU A 118 -12.89 -3.62 -13.85
N PRO A 119 -13.54 -4.17 -14.89
CA PRO A 119 -13.55 -5.60 -15.15
C PRO A 119 -12.11 -6.17 -15.25
N PRO A 120 -11.85 -7.43 -14.88
CA PRO A 120 -10.49 -7.96 -14.71
C PRO A 120 -9.55 -7.72 -15.90
N ARG A 121 -10.02 -7.98 -17.12
CA ARG A 121 -9.23 -7.76 -18.36
C ARG A 121 -8.92 -6.29 -18.61
N ALA A 122 -9.87 -5.40 -18.33
CA ALA A 122 -9.68 -3.95 -18.48
C ALA A 122 -8.74 -3.40 -17.39
N ALA A 123 -8.86 -3.89 -16.15
CA ALA A 123 -7.94 -3.55 -15.06
C ALA A 123 -6.49 -3.94 -15.40
N LEU A 124 -6.28 -5.15 -15.93
CA LEU A 124 -4.96 -5.59 -16.39
C LEU A 124 -4.40 -4.74 -17.53
N HIS A 125 -5.22 -4.46 -18.54
CA HIS A 125 -4.82 -3.59 -19.65
C HIS A 125 -4.42 -2.20 -19.15
N ARG A 126 -5.24 -1.60 -18.28
CA ARG A 126 -4.98 -0.29 -17.68
C ARG A 126 -3.72 -0.28 -16.82
N ALA A 127 -3.47 -1.32 -16.02
CA ALA A 127 -2.27 -1.39 -15.20
C ALA A 127 -0.99 -1.45 -16.08
N ASN A 128 -1.01 -2.23 -17.16
CA ASN A 128 0.09 -2.30 -18.12
C ASN A 128 0.28 -0.97 -18.87
N GLU A 129 -0.81 -0.32 -19.28
CA GLU A 129 -0.80 1.00 -19.92
C GLU A 129 -0.14 2.06 -19.02
N LEU A 130 -0.51 2.10 -17.73
CA LEU A 130 0.08 3.03 -16.76
C LEU A 130 1.58 2.82 -16.60
N ILE A 131 2.03 1.57 -16.46
CA ILE A 131 3.47 1.25 -16.42
C ILE A 131 4.17 1.69 -17.70
N ALA A 132 3.60 1.37 -18.87
CA ALA A 132 4.20 1.70 -20.16
C ALA A 132 4.33 3.22 -20.37
N ARG A 133 3.33 4.00 -19.96
CA ARG A 133 3.30 5.46 -20.13
C ARG A 133 4.22 6.20 -19.16
N HIS A 134 4.42 5.69 -17.95
CA HIS A 134 5.12 6.41 -16.88
C HIS A 134 6.41 5.69 -16.49
N PRO A 135 7.58 6.01 -17.11
CA PRO A 135 8.84 5.28 -16.93
C PRO A 135 9.35 5.27 -15.48
N GLY A 136 9.05 6.34 -14.70
CA GLY A 136 9.39 6.44 -13.28
C GLY A 136 8.56 5.54 -12.36
N CYS A 137 7.39 5.08 -12.82
CA CYS A 137 6.51 4.22 -12.03
C CYS A 137 7.01 2.77 -12.05
N LEU A 138 7.22 2.20 -10.85
CA LEU A 138 7.61 0.81 -10.65
C LEU A 138 6.40 -0.12 -10.52
N VAL A 139 5.31 0.36 -9.90
CA VAL A 139 4.08 -0.40 -9.62
C VAL A 139 2.84 0.42 -9.94
N ALA A 140 1.96 -0.13 -10.77
CA ALA A 140 0.63 0.42 -11.02
C ALA A 140 -0.43 -0.53 -10.45
N ALA A 141 -1.47 0.00 -9.84
CA ALA A 141 -2.56 -0.76 -9.27
C ALA A 141 -3.90 -0.26 -9.79
N VAL A 142 -4.75 -1.20 -10.20
CA VAL A 142 -6.09 -0.91 -10.69
C VAL A 142 -7.06 -1.82 -9.94
N PRO A 143 -8.09 -1.30 -9.26
CA PRO A 143 -9.07 -2.13 -8.60
C PRO A 143 -9.80 -3.00 -9.64
N ASP A 144 -9.92 -4.28 -9.35
CA ASP A 144 -10.72 -5.23 -10.11
C ASP A 144 -12.09 -5.35 -9.44
N SER A 145 -13.15 -5.17 -10.22
CA SER A 145 -14.55 -5.29 -9.74
C SER A 145 -14.88 -6.67 -9.16
N GLU A 146 -14.13 -7.72 -9.51
CA GLU A 146 -14.35 -9.09 -9.06
C GLU A 146 -13.26 -9.54 -8.07
N ASN A 147 -11.99 -9.41 -8.44
CA ASN A 147 -10.87 -10.06 -7.74
C ASN A 147 -10.00 -9.09 -6.92
N GLY A 148 -10.46 -7.85 -6.74
CA GLY A 148 -9.90 -6.89 -5.79
C GLY A 148 -8.94 -5.89 -6.44
N CYS A 149 -7.74 -6.31 -6.84
CA CYS A 149 -6.78 -5.41 -7.48
C CYS A 149 -5.82 -6.14 -8.43
N VAL A 150 -5.63 -5.59 -9.63
CA VAL A 150 -4.58 -6.01 -10.57
C VAL A 150 -3.39 -5.08 -10.46
N LEU A 151 -2.18 -5.66 -10.52
CA LEU A 151 -0.93 -4.92 -10.46
C LEU A 151 -0.17 -5.03 -11.79
N GLY A 152 0.29 -3.89 -12.28
CA GLY A 152 1.32 -3.80 -13.32
C GLY A 152 2.67 -3.53 -12.67
N THR A 153 3.74 -4.15 -13.14
CA THR A 153 5.09 -3.83 -12.68
C THR A 153 6.03 -3.63 -13.86
N ARG A 154 7.13 -2.88 -13.68
CA ARG A 154 8.14 -2.71 -14.73
C ARG A 154 8.92 -4.00 -15.03
N ARG A 155 9.17 -4.82 -14.01
CA ARG A 155 10.06 -6.00 -14.09
C ARG A 155 9.38 -7.29 -14.52
N GLY A 156 8.06 -7.29 -14.70
CA GLY A 156 7.29 -8.43 -15.17
C GLY A 156 5.94 -7.97 -15.68
N GLY A 157 5.40 -8.63 -16.70
CA GLY A 157 4.04 -8.38 -17.19
C GLY A 157 3.03 -8.41 -16.05
N GLY A 158 1.89 -7.71 -16.19
CA GLY A 158 0.94 -7.53 -15.10
C GLY A 158 0.61 -8.82 -14.35
N VAL A 159 0.72 -8.76 -13.03
CA VAL A 159 0.44 -9.87 -12.10
C VAL A 159 -0.83 -9.54 -11.34
N VAL A 160 -1.73 -10.53 -11.26
CA VAL A 160 -2.89 -10.43 -10.37
C VAL A 160 -2.45 -10.96 -9.01
N ILE A 161 -2.35 -10.06 -8.02
CA ILE A 161 -2.21 -10.49 -6.63
C ILE A 161 -3.62 -10.56 -6.03
N PRO A 162 -4.10 -11.74 -5.60
CA PRO A 162 -5.41 -11.85 -5.00
C PRO A 162 -5.45 -10.99 -3.73
N ALA A 163 -6.30 -9.96 -3.72
CA ALA A 163 -6.51 -9.08 -2.57
C ALA A 163 -7.59 -9.59 -1.60
N TRP A 164 -8.20 -10.74 -1.88
CA TRP A 164 -9.32 -11.30 -1.10
C TRP A 164 -8.90 -12.39 -0.10
N PRO A 165 -9.68 -12.60 0.97
CA PRO A 165 -9.53 -13.75 1.86
C PRO A 165 -9.63 -15.07 1.07
N GLU A 166 -8.74 -16.03 1.39
CA GLU A 166 -9.06 -17.45 1.21
C GLU A 166 -10.41 -17.71 1.88
N ALA A 167 -11.31 -18.40 1.18
CA ALA A 167 -12.65 -18.97 1.49
C ALA A 167 -13.38 -18.74 2.85
N ASP A 168 -12.72 -18.29 3.91
CA ASP A 168 -13.18 -18.18 5.29
C ASP A 168 -13.99 -16.88 5.59
N GLY A 169 -14.59 -16.27 4.57
CA GLY A 169 -15.81 -15.47 4.72
C GLY A 169 -15.77 -14.10 5.44
N ALA A 170 -14.65 -13.63 6.00
CA ALA A 170 -14.69 -12.40 6.80
C ALA A 170 -13.38 -11.58 6.84
N ARG A 171 -12.80 -11.20 5.69
CA ARG A 171 -11.73 -10.17 5.72
C ARG A 171 -11.93 -9.13 4.63
N CYS A 172 -11.86 -7.86 5.03
CA CYS A 172 -11.85 -6.74 4.10
C CYS A 172 -10.61 -6.81 3.21
N PRO A 173 -10.75 -6.70 1.87
CA PRO A 173 -9.60 -6.63 0.98
C PRO A 173 -8.74 -5.42 1.35
N ALA A 174 -7.41 -5.58 1.25
CA ALA A 174 -6.51 -4.46 1.45
C ALA A 174 -6.78 -3.38 0.39
N PRO A 175 -6.78 -2.08 0.76
CA PRO A 175 -7.00 -1.05 -0.22
C PRO A 175 -5.88 -1.06 -1.29
N PRO A 176 -6.20 -0.83 -2.57
CA PRO A 176 -5.23 -0.94 -3.67
C PRO A 176 -3.92 -0.18 -3.44
N TYR A 177 -3.98 1.02 -2.86
CA TYR A 177 -2.77 1.80 -2.57
C TYR A 177 -1.84 1.12 -1.57
N ALA A 178 -2.39 0.41 -0.57
CA ALA A 178 -1.59 -0.27 0.43
C ALA A 178 -0.95 -1.53 -0.17
N VAL A 179 -1.70 -2.26 -1.00
CA VAL A 179 -1.17 -3.42 -1.75
C VAL A 179 -0.03 -2.98 -2.66
N ALA A 180 -0.27 -1.96 -3.49
CA ALA A 180 0.73 -1.41 -4.42
C ALA A 180 2.01 -0.95 -3.69
N SER A 181 1.83 -0.27 -2.56
CA SER A 181 2.96 0.24 -1.75
C SER A 181 3.77 -0.87 -1.10
N VAL A 182 3.12 -1.95 -0.62
CA VAL A 182 3.83 -3.13 -0.10
C VAL A 182 4.61 -3.83 -1.21
N VAL A 183 4.03 -3.93 -2.40
CA VAL A 183 4.69 -4.53 -3.57
C VAL A 183 5.86 -3.69 -4.04
N HIS A 184 5.72 -2.37 -4.05
CA HIS A 184 6.84 -1.45 -4.32
C HIS A 184 8.00 -1.69 -3.36
N ALA A 185 7.72 -1.65 -2.04
CA ALA A 185 8.73 -1.87 -1.01
C ALA A 185 9.39 -3.26 -1.11
N TRP A 186 8.62 -4.29 -1.48
CA TRP A 186 9.12 -5.65 -1.72
C TRP A 186 10.11 -5.68 -2.88
N LEU A 187 9.76 -5.07 -4.02
CA LEU A 187 10.61 -5.01 -5.21
C LEU A 187 11.87 -4.16 -4.98
N VAL A 188 11.75 -3.04 -4.26
CA VAL A 188 12.90 -2.18 -3.89
C VAL A 188 13.87 -2.91 -2.97
N ALA A 189 13.35 -3.78 -2.08
CA ALA A 189 14.18 -4.67 -1.27
C ALA A 189 14.89 -5.78 -2.09
N GLY A 190 14.66 -5.84 -3.40
CA GLY A 190 15.27 -6.82 -4.30
C GLY A 190 14.58 -8.18 -4.29
N GLU A 191 13.40 -8.29 -3.66
CA GLU A 191 12.68 -9.55 -3.56
C GLU A 191 11.86 -9.81 -4.85
N PRO A 192 11.83 -11.05 -5.36
CA PRO A 192 11.07 -11.40 -6.56
C PRO A 192 9.56 -11.32 -6.30
N LEU A 193 8.80 -10.81 -7.26
CA LEU A 193 7.34 -10.64 -7.12
C LEU A 193 6.64 -12.00 -6.99
N GLU A 194 7.11 -12.98 -7.74
CA GLU A 194 6.61 -14.35 -7.73
C GLU A 194 6.69 -14.96 -6.34
N SER A 195 7.65 -14.58 -5.49
CA SER A 195 7.73 -15.10 -4.13
C SER A 195 6.64 -14.55 -3.21
N LEU A 196 6.00 -13.42 -3.54
CA LEU A 196 4.95 -12.80 -2.75
C LEU A 196 3.60 -13.51 -3.03
N ARG A 197 3.05 -14.16 -2.02
CA ARG A 197 1.84 -14.99 -2.13
C ARG A 197 0.57 -14.24 -1.78
N SER A 198 0.60 -13.35 -0.79
CA SER A 198 -0.57 -12.55 -0.42
C SER A 198 -0.22 -11.30 0.39
N VAL A 199 -1.10 -10.31 0.28
CA VAL A 199 -1.08 -9.04 1.01
C VAL A 199 -2.50 -8.76 1.50
N ARG A 200 -2.72 -8.62 2.80
CA ARG A 200 -4.06 -8.52 3.40
C ARG A 200 -4.12 -7.44 4.47
N LEU A 201 -5.25 -6.75 4.56
CA LEU A 201 -5.49 -5.83 5.67
C LEU A 201 -5.62 -6.64 6.96
N ARG A 202 -4.90 -6.21 7.99
CA ARG A 202 -5.10 -6.73 9.33
C ARG A 202 -6.12 -5.85 10.02
N GLU A 203 -7.23 -6.44 10.43
CA GLU A 203 -8.15 -5.78 11.35
C GLU A 203 -7.40 -5.43 12.63
N ARG A 204 -7.59 -4.21 13.14
CA ARG A 204 -7.12 -3.90 14.48
C ARG A 204 -7.90 -4.80 15.42
N ASP A 205 -7.20 -5.68 16.15
CA ASP A 205 -7.80 -6.52 17.19
C ASP A 205 -8.69 -5.63 18.06
N GLY A 206 -10.00 -5.84 17.97
CA GLY A 206 -11.01 -4.93 18.48
C GLY A 206 -10.85 -4.69 19.97
N ARG A 207 -10.42 -3.49 20.35
CA ARG A 207 -11.03 -2.83 21.50
C ARG A 207 -12.26 -2.11 20.99
N LEU A 208 -13.38 -2.83 21.03
CA LEU A 208 -14.71 -2.24 21.16
C LEU A 208 -14.86 -1.71 22.58
#